data_AF-A0A4V1T8A4-F1
#
_entry.id   AF-A0A4V1T8A4-F1
#
_cell.length_a   1.000
_cell.length_b   1.000
_cell.length_c   1.000
_cell.angle_alpha   90.00
_cell.angle_beta   90.00
_cell.angle_gamma   90.00
#
_symmetry.space_group_name_H-M   'P 1'
#
loop_
_entity.id
_entity.type
_entity.pdbx_description
1 polymer ?
#
loop_
_entity_poly.entity_id
_entity_poly.type
_entity_poly.pdbx_seq_one_letter_code
_entity_poly.pdbx_strand_id
1 'polypeptide(L)'
;MQFLPALAAAGISAEIFPFFDDAYLSRIYSGRTAPGLALAAYRRRIRDLSAIFAADLVWIEKEVLPWIPWPVERAFLPRDVPIVTDFDDAVFHRYDMHSSPLVRWSLGRKFDGIMEASALVTAGNSYLAARADQAGARSVAVVPTVVD
;
A
#
# COMPACT_ATOMS: atom_id res chain seq x y z
N MET A 1 2.44 11.61 6.87
CA MET A 1 2.46 13.06 6.52
C MET A 1 3.75 13.81 6.92
N GLN A 2 4.64 13.22 7.72
CA GLN A 2 5.88 13.85 8.19
C GLN A 2 6.91 14.15 7.08
N PHE A 3 6.85 13.44 5.94
CA PHE A 3 7.81 13.58 4.84
C PHE A 3 7.45 14.65 3.79
N LEU A 4 6.23 15.19 3.81
CA LEU A 4 5.79 16.20 2.81
C LEU A 4 6.70 17.43 2.75
N PRO A 5 7.16 18.02 3.87
CA PRO A 5 8.05 19.17 3.82
C PRO A 5 9.41 18.84 3.19
N ALA A 6 9.94 17.64 3.46
CA ALA A 6 11.21 17.19 2.89
C ALA A 6 11.08 16.92 1.38
N LEU A 7 9.97 16.32 0.95
CA LEU A 7 9.67 16.12 -0.48
C LEU A 7 9.53 17.47 -1.21
N ALA A 8 8.79 18.42 -0.64
CA ALA A 8 8.64 19.75 -1.22
C ALA A 8 9.99 20.49 -1.31
N ALA A 9 10.85 20.37 -0.29
CA ALA A 9 12.21 20.93 -0.32
C ALA A 9 13.10 20.29 -1.41
N ALA A 10 12.84 19.03 -1.75
CA ALA A 10 13.48 18.33 -2.87
C ALA A 10 12.82 18.63 -4.24
N GLY A 11 11.83 19.53 -4.31
CA GLY A 11 11.11 19.89 -5.53
C GLY A 11 10.05 18.86 -5.96
N ILE A 12 9.68 17.93 -5.08
CA ILE A 12 8.67 16.91 -5.34
C ILE A 12 7.30 17.41 -4.87
N SER A 13 6.36 17.56 -5.80
CA SER A 13 4.95 17.81 -5.48
C SER A 13 4.26 16.49 -5.16
N ALA A 14 3.87 16.30 -3.90
CA ALA A 14 3.20 15.08 -3.45
C ALA A 14 1.73 15.36 -3.15
N GLU A 15 0.84 14.56 -3.75
CA GLU A 15 -0.59 14.54 -3.44
C GLU A 15 -0.92 13.26 -2.66
N ILE A 16 -1.63 13.39 -1.54
CA ILE A 16 -1.94 12.27 -0.65
C ILE A 16 -3.40 11.86 -0.84
N PHE A 17 -3.60 10.59 -1.14
CA PHE A 17 -4.92 9.96 -1.23
C PHE A 17 -5.08 8.90 -0.14
N PRO A 18 -5.63 9.23 1.05
CA PRO A 18 -5.84 8.26 2.12
C PRO A 18 -7.03 7.34 1.80
N PHE A 19 -6.92 6.04 2.12
CA PHE A 19 -8.01 5.09 1.88
C PHE A 19 -9.16 5.34 2.86
N PHE A 20 -8.82 5.42 4.16
CA PHE A 20 -9.75 5.79 5.22
C PHE A 20 -9.71 7.30 5.45
N ASP A 21 -10.88 7.92 5.49
CA ASP A 21 -11.02 9.33 5.86
C ASP A 21 -11.20 9.46 7.38
N ASP A 22 -11.12 10.70 7.88
CA ASP A 22 -11.30 11.01 9.30
C ASP A 22 -12.66 10.51 9.84
N ALA A 23 -13.69 10.51 8.98
CA ALA A 23 -15.02 10.01 9.33
C ALA A 23 -15.04 8.49 9.56
N TYR A 24 -14.29 7.72 8.77
CA TYR A 24 -14.10 6.29 8.98
C TYR A 24 -13.31 6.03 10.27
N LEU A 25 -12.19 6.73 10.46
CA LEU A 25 -11.34 6.58 11.63
C LEU A 25 -12.10 6.86 12.93
N SER A 26 -12.83 7.98 13.00
CA SER A 26 -13.67 8.34 14.15
C SER A 26 -14.71 7.27 14.52
N ARG A 27 -15.26 6.57 13.52
CA ARG A 27 -16.27 5.53 13.73
C ARG A 27 -15.69 4.20 14.21
N ILE A 28 -14.50 3.84 13.74
CA ILE A 28 -13.77 2.67 14.24
C ILE A 28 -13.28 2.92 15.67
N TYR A 29 -12.74 4.11 15.96
CA TYR A 29 -12.32 4.45 17.33
C TYR A 29 -13.49 4.51 18.33
N SER A 30 -14.75 4.62 17.86
CA SER A 30 -15.95 4.50 18.71
C SER A 30 -16.51 3.07 18.80
N GLY A 31 -15.78 2.07 18.32
CA GLY A 31 -16.11 0.64 18.50
C GLY A 31 -17.26 0.13 17.62
N ARG A 32 -17.65 0.86 16.57
CA ARG A 32 -18.76 0.47 15.68
C ARG A 32 -18.24 -0.06 14.34
N THR A 33 -18.78 -1.19 13.89
CA THR A 33 -18.55 -1.66 12.52
C THR A 33 -19.36 -0.80 11.54
N ALA A 34 -18.72 -0.38 10.45
CA ALA A 34 -19.34 0.50 9.46
C ALA A 34 -19.12 -0.01 8.03
N PRO A 35 -19.75 -1.14 7.64
CA PRO A 35 -19.55 -1.73 6.31
C PRO A 35 -19.92 -0.78 5.16
N GLY A 36 -20.93 0.08 5.35
CA GLY A 36 -21.29 1.11 4.37
C GLY A 36 -20.20 2.17 4.14
N LEU A 37 -19.38 2.46 5.16
CA LEU A 37 -18.25 3.38 5.03
C LEU A 37 -17.07 2.72 4.33
N ALA A 38 -16.89 1.41 4.50
CA ALA A 38 -15.90 0.66 3.72
C ALA A 38 -16.23 0.74 2.22
N LEU A 39 -17.48 0.50 1.82
CA LEU A 39 -17.90 0.61 0.41
C LEU A 39 -17.71 2.03 -0.14
N ALA A 40 -18.03 3.06 0.66
CA ALA A 40 -17.78 4.45 0.28
C ALA A 40 -16.28 4.74 0.08
N ALA A 41 -15.41 4.18 0.94
CA ALA A 41 -13.96 4.29 0.82
C ALA A 41 -13.45 3.64 -0.48
N TYR A 42 -13.93 2.44 -0.85
CA TYR A 42 -13.59 1.82 -2.14
C TYR A 42 -14.03 2.66 -3.33
N ARG A 43 -15.26 3.21 -3.31
CA ARG A 43 -15.75 4.08 -4.40
C ARG A 43 -14.91 5.35 -4.55
N ARG A 44 -14.55 5.98 -3.43
CA ARG A 44 -13.66 7.14 -3.42
C ARG A 44 -12.29 6.77 -3.99
N ARG A 45 -11.69 5.68 -3.51
CA ARG A 45 -10.41 5.20 -4.00
C ARG A 45 -10.42 4.97 -5.50
N ILE A 46 -11.43 4.28 -6.05
CA ILE A 46 -11.52 4.03 -7.50
C ILE A 46 -11.56 5.35 -8.30
N ARG A 47 -12.23 6.38 -7.79
CA ARG A 47 -12.21 7.71 -8.41
C ARG A 47 -10.83 8.34 -8.34
N ASP A 48 -10.17 8.28 -7.18
CA ASP A 48 -8.84 8.86 -6.96
C ASP A 48 -7.76 8.14 -7.81
N LEU A 49 -7.95 6.85 -8.13
CA LEU A 49 -7.07 6.11 -9.05
C LEU A 49 -7.02 6.71 -10.46
N SER A 50 -7.97 7.54 -10.87
CA SER A 50 -7.85 8.26 -12.14
C SER A 50 -6.76 9.34 -12.11
N ALA A 51 -6.49 9.94 -10.95
CA ALA A 51 -5.48 11.00 -10.81
C ALA A 51 -4.05 10.44 -10.93
N ILE A 52 -3.84 9.18 -10.55
CA ILE A 52 -2.51 8.55 -10.58
C ILE A 52 -1.97 8.38 -12.02
N PHE A 53 -2.85 8.37 -13.03
CA PHE A 53 -2.44 8.27 -14.44
C PHE A 53 -1.72 9.53 -14.94
N ALA A 54 -1.86 10.65 -14.24
CA ALA A 54 -1.15 11.90 -14.54
C ALA A 54 0.15 12.06 -13.72
N ALA A 55 0.47 11.11 -12.84
CA ALA A 55 1.63 11.18 -11.97
C ALA A 55 2.89 10.61 -12.64
N ASP A 56 4.05 11.17 -12.30
CA ASP A 56 5.36 10.66 -12.72
C ASP A 56 5.85 9.48 -11.86
N LEU A 57 5.27 9.33 -10.66
CA LEU A 57 5.62 8.30 -9.68
C LEU A 57 4.40 8.01 -8.79
N VAL A 58 4.13 6.74 -8.52
CA VAL A 58 3.10 6.34 -7.56
C VAL A 58 3.77 5.76 -6.31
N TRP A 59 3.56 6.41 -5.16
CA TRP A 59 3.98 5.89 -3.86
C TRP A 59 2.81 5.22 -3.16
N ILE A 60 2.94 3.92 -2.86
CA ILE A 60 1.93 3.10 -2.18
C ILE A 60 2.43 2.73 -0.79
N GLU A 61 1.72 3.16 0.24
CA GLU A 61 1.89 2.62 1.58
C GLU A 61 1.10 1.31 1.70
N LYS A 62 1.76 0.18 1.97
CA LYS A 62 1.16 -1.15 2.17
C LYS A 62 0.43 -1.74 0.96
N GLU A 63 -0.79 -1.28 0.65
CA GLU A 63 -1.65 -1.80 -0.43
C GLU A 63 -2.63 -0.74 -0.96
N VAL A 64 -3.12 -0.91 -2.19
CA VAL A 64 -4.00 0.08 -2.86
C VAL A 64 -5.47 -0.17 -2.56
N LEU A 65 -5.89 -1.43 -2.65
CA LEU A 65 -7.25 -1.89 -2.38
C LEU A 65 -7.18 -3.06 -1.40
N PRO A 66 -7.43 -2.85 -0.10
CA PRO A 66 -7.46 -3.93 0.88
C PRO A 66 -8.39 -5.06 0.46
N TRP A 67 -8.09 -6.31 0.85
CA TRP A 67 -8.93 -7.49 0.57
C TRP A 67 -9.24 -7.80 -0.91
N ILE A 68 -8.65 -7.08 -1.85
CA ILE A 68 -8.73 -7.36 -3.28
C ILE A 68 -7.47 -8.11 -3.71
N PRO A 69 -7.58 -9.15 -4.56
CA PRO A 69 -6.41 -9.84 -5.10
C PRO A 69 -5.54 -8.94 -5.98
N TRP A 70 -4.23 -9.15 -5.91
CA TRP A 70 -3.24 -8.35 -6.65
C TRP A 70 -3.54 -8.18 -8.15
N PRO A 71 -3.95 -9.21 -8.92
CA PRO A 71 -4.22 -9.03 -10.35
C PRO A 71 -5.30 -7.97 -10.64
N VAL A 72 -6.29 -7.85 -9.75
CA VAL A 72 -7.36 -6.85 -9.88
C VAL A 72 -6.82 -5.46 -9.55
N GLU A 73 -6.05 -5.32 -8.47
CA GLU A 73 -5.37 -4.05 -8.14
C GLU A 73 -4.43 -3.58 -9.24
N ARG A 74 -3.62 -4.49 -9.78
CA ARG A 74 -2.67 -4.19 -10.85
C ARG A 74 -3.37 -3.66 -12.10
N ALA A 75 -4.61 -4.08 -12.37
CA ALA A 75 -5.39 -3.57 -13.50
C ALA A 75 -5.77 -2.08 -13.36
N PHE A 76 -5.83 -1.56 -12.14
CA PHE A 76 -6.10 -0.14 -11.88
C PHE A 76 -4.83 0.72 -11.81
N LEU A 77 -3.64 0.12 -11.84
CA LEU A 77 -2.37 0.85 -11.77
C LEU A 77 -1.81 1.09 -13.18
N PRO A 78 -1.28 2.29 -13.46
CA PRO A 78 -0.59 2.57 -14.71
C PRO A 78 0.60 1.63 -14.91
N ARG A 79 0.80 1.16 -16.16
CA ARG A 79 1.90 0.24 -16.49
C ARG A 79 3.24 0.95 -16.65
N ASP A 80 3.20 2.19 -17.13
CA ASP A 80 4.39 2.95 -17.53
C ASP A 80 4.89 3.92 -16.45
N VAL A 81 4.15 4.03 -15.34
CA VAL A 81 4.54 4.88 -14.20
C VAL A 81 5.24 4.00 -13.15
N PRO A 82 6.46 4.37 -12.70
CA PRO A 82 7.15 3.64 -11.66
C PRO A 82 6.36 3.66 -10.34
N ILE A 83 6.38 2.53 -9.64
CA ILE A 83 5.71 2.35 -8.36
C ILE A 83 6.78 2.21 -7.27
N VAL A 84 6.66 3.00 -6.20
CA VAL A 84 7.41 2.82 -4.95
C VAL A 84 6.45 2.27 -3.91
N THR A 85 6.83 1.21 -3.22
CA THR A 85 6.04 0.65 -2.12
C THR A 85 6.78 0.75 -0.81
N ASP A 86 6.04 1.05 0.25
CA ASP A 86 6.60 1.22 1.60
C ASP A 86 5.98 0.25 2.60
N PHE A 87 6.85 -0.46 3.30
CA PHE A 87 6.49 -1.47 4.30
C PHE A 87 7.26 -1.24 5.61
N ASP A 88 6.54 -0.71 6.60
CA ASP A 88 7.03 -0.61 7.98
C ASP A 88 6.65 -1.85 8.84
N ASP A 89 5.54 -2.50 8.49
CA ASP A 89 4.96 -3.63 9.23
C ASP A 89 4.81 -4.86 8.33
N ALA A 90 4.77 -6.05 8.94
CA ALA A 90 4.50 -7.32 8.25
C ALA A 90 3.00 -7.51 7.95
N VAL A 91 2.37 -6.54 7.27
CA VAL A 91 0.92 -6.55 6.97
C VAL A 91 0.49 -7.73 6.08
N PHE A 92 1.42 -8.33 5.33
CA PHE A 92 1.17 -9.53 4.55
C PHE A 92 0.74 -10.73 5.40
N HIS A 93 1.11 -10.77 6.69
CA HIS A 93 0.67 -11.80 7.62
C HIS A 93 -0.82 -11.84 7.87
N ARG A 94 -1.49 -10.70 7.65
CA ARG A 94 -2.95 -10.64 7.68
C ARG A 94 -3.59 -11.59 6.67
N TYR A 95 -2.90 -11.88 5.56
CA TYR A 95 -3.43 -12.66 4.45
C TYR A 95 -2.78 -14.04 4.35
N ASP A 96 -1.45 -14.15 4.46
CA ASP A 96 -0.75 -15.44 4.32
C ASP A 96 -0.98 -16.40 5.51
N MET A 97 -1.19 -15.87 6.71
CA MET A 97 -1.51 -16.62 7.93
C MET A 97 -3.00 -16.56 8.29
N HIS A 98 -3.84 -16.06 7.38
CA HIS A 98 -5.28 -15.95 7.62
C HIS A 98 -5.91 -17.32 7.89
N SER A 99 -6.88 -17.43 8.80
CA SER A 99 -7.51 -18.71 9.18
C SER A 99 -8.23 -19.40 8.02
N SER A 100 -8.91 -18.63 7.17
CA SER A 100 -9.58 -19.12 5.96
C SER A 100 -8.59 -19.55 4.86
N PRO A 101 -8.62 -20.82 4.40
CA PRO A 101 -7.79 -21.29 3.30
C PRO A 101 -8.02 -20.54 1.98
N LEU A 102 -9.27 -20.12 1.72
CA LEU A 102 -9.61 -19.37 0.52
C LEU A 102 -8.92 -18.01 0.48
N VAL A 103 -8.85 -17.33 1.65
CA VAL A 103 -8.15 -16.05 1.78
C VAL A 103 -6.65 -16.22 1.57
N ARG A 104 -6.03 -17.25 2.17
CA ARG A 104 -4.61 -17.53 1.95
C ARG A 104 -4.31 -17.81 0.48
N TRP A 105 -5.17 -18.58 -0.18
CA TRP A 105 -5.02 -18.92 -1.59
C TRP A 105 -5.13 -17.70 -2.51
N SER A 106 -6.09 -16.80 -2.28
CA SER A 106 -6.32 -15.65 -3.16
C SER A 106 -5.50 -14.40 -2.82
N LEU A 107 -5.22 -14.16 -1.54
CA LEU A 107 -4.57 -12.94 -1.03
C LEU A 107 -3.20 -13.19 -0.41
N GLY A 108 -2.84 -14.43 -0.07
CA GLY A 108 -1.57 -14.73 0.61
C GLY A 108 -0.33 -14.34 -0.19
N ARG A 109 -0.43 -14.32 -1.53
CA ARG A 109 0.65 -13.89 -2.45
C ARG A 109 0.48 -12.48 -2.99
N LYS A 110 -0.51 -11.73 -2.48
CA LYS A 110 -0.81 -10.38 -2.95
C LYS A 110 0.41 -9.46 -2.84
N PHE A 111 1.03 -9.46 -1.67
CA PHE A 111 2.17 -8.59 -1.38
C PHE A 111 3.40 -8.99 -2.18
N ASP A 112 3.57 -10.27 -2.50
CA ASP A 112 4.64 -10.71 -3.39
C ASP A 112 4.54 -10.00 -4.75
N GLY A 113 3.34 -10.00 -5.33
CA GLY A 113 3.10 -9.34 -6.61
C GLY A 113 3.23 -7.82 -6.56
N ILE A 114 2.87 -7.20 -5.44
CA ILE A 114 3.09 -5.77 -5.20
C ILE A 114 4.59 -5.45 -5.17
N MET A 115 5.37 -6.24 -4.41
CA MET A 115 6.82 -6.08 -4.27
C MET A 115 7.53 -6.28 -5.61
N GLU A 116 7.21 -7.35 -6.33
CA GLU A 116 7.75 -7.67 -7.66
C GLU A 116 7.49 -6.53 -8.68
N ALA A 117 6.27 -5.99 -8.68
CA ALA A 117 5.90 -4.92 -9.60
C ALA A 117 6.47 -3.55 -9.22
N SER A 118 7.00 -3.37 -8.02
CA SER A 118 7.58 -2.11 -7.57
C SER A 118 8.91 -1.84 -8.23
N ALA A 119 9.17 -0.58 -8.57
CA ALA A 119 10.48 -0.10 -9.00
C ALA A 119 11.44 0.00 -7.81
N LEU A 120 10.90 0.34 -6.63
CA LEU A 120 11.60 0.37 -5.36
C LEU A 120 10.66 -0.09 -4.24
N VAL A 121 11.16 -0.93 -3.35
CA VAL A 121 10.51 -1.29 -2.09
C VAL A 121 11.30 -0.66 -0.94
N THR A 122 10.69 0.21 -0.15
CA THR A 122 11.23 0.68 1.12
C THR A 122 10.78 -0.24 2.24
N ALA A 123 11.73 -0.67 3.07
CA ALA A 123 11.51 -1.63 4.15
C ALA A 123 11.99 -1.07 5.49
N GLY A 124 11.13 -1.13 6.51
CA GLY A 124 11.43 -0.61 7.86
C GLY A 124 12.48 -1.41 8.64
N ASN A 125 12.80 -2.63 8.20
CA ASN A 125 13.80 -3.51 8.83
C ASN A 125 14.31 -4.60 7.85
N SER A 126 15.34 -5.35 8.27
CA SER A 126 15.96 -6.41 7.47
C SER A 126 15.05 -7.59 7.18
N TYR A 127 14.07 -7.87 8.05
CA TYR A 127 13.10 -8.94 7.84
C TYR A 127 12.16 -8.61 6.66
N LEU A 128 11.64 -7.39 6.60
CA LEU A 128 10.81 -6.92 5.49
C LEU A 128 11.59 -6.82 4.19
N ALA A 129 12.87 -6.40 4.27
CA ALA A 129 13.75 -6.37 3.11
C ALA A 129 13.97 -7.77 2.52
N ALA A 130 14.29 -8.76 3.38
CA ALA A 130 14.45 -10.14 2.95
C ALA A 130 13.17 -10.71 2.33
N ARG A 131 11.99 -10.31 2.85
CA ARG A 131 10.70 -10.70 2.27
C ARG A 131 10.51 -10.12 0.87
N ALA A 132 10.87 -8.85 0.66
CA ALA A 132 10.81 -8.19 -0.64
C ALA A 132 11.76 -8.82 -1.66
N ASP A 133 12.99 -9.15 -1.25
CA ASP A 133 13.95 -9.87 -2.10
C ASP A 133 13.40 -11.24 -2.53
N GLN A 134 12.84 -12.00 -1.60
CA GLN A 134 12.21 -13.30 -1.89
C GLN A 134 11.00 -13.19 -2.81
N ALA A 135 10.27 -12.07 -2.74
CA ALA A 135 9.16 -11.78 -3.63
C ALA A 135 9.59 -11.39 -5.05
N GLY A 136 10.89 -11.16 -5.28
CA GLY A 136 11.42 -10.75 -6.59
C GLY A 136 11.40 -9.23 -6.80
N ALA A 137 11.45 -8.44 -5.73
CA ALA A 137 11.57 -6.99 -5.82
C ALA A 137 12.80 -6.59 -6.66
N ARG A 138 12.63 -5.58 -7.53
CA ARG A 138 13.72 -5.10 -8.40
C ARG A 138 14.79 -4.32 -7.66
N SER A 139 14.38 -3.60 -6.62
CA SER A 139 15.25 -2.81 -5.76
C SER A 139 14.60 -2.71 -4.38
N VAL A 140 15.43 -2.84 -3.34
CA VAL A 140 15.00 -2.77 -1.94
C VAL A 140 15.90 -1.78 -1.21
N ALA A 141 15.30 -0.82 -0.50
CA ALA A 141 16.00 0.11 0.37
C ALA A 141 15.54 -0.07 1.81
N VAL A 142 16.48 -0.34 2.72
CA VAL A 142 16.17 -0.39 4.15
C VAL A 142 16.21 1.02 4.71
N VAL A 143 15.07 1.51 5.17
CA VAL A 143 14.96 2.78 5.89
C VAL A 143 14.68 2.39 7.35
N PRO A 144 15.71 2.32 8.21
CA PRO A 144 15.51 1.90 9.58
C PRO A 144 14.51 2.82 10.26
N THR A 145 13.48 2.22 10.85
CA THR A 145 12.53 2.94 11.69
C THR A 145 13.29 3.61 12.83
N VAL A 146 13.13 4.92 12.99
CA VAL A 146 13.72 5.65 14.11
C VAL A 146 12.97 5.22 15.36
N VAL A 147 13.57 4.32 16.14
CA VAL A 147 13.14 4.05 17.51
C VAL A 147 13.80 5.14 18.34
N ASP A 148 13.12 6.28 18.51
CA ASP A 148 13.46 7.25 19.54
C ASP A 148 12.92 6.77 20.90
#